data_AF-A0A318D7B6-F1
#
_entry.id   AF-A0A318D7B6-F1
#
_cell.length_a   1.000
_cell.length_b   1.000
_cell.length_c   1.000
_cell.angle_alpha   90.00
_cell.angle_beta   90.00
_cell.angle_gamma   90.00
#
_symmetry.space_group_name_H-M   'P 1'
#
loop_
_entity.id
_entity.type
_entity.pdbx_description
1 polymer ?
#
loop_
_entity_poly.entity_id
_entity_poly.type
_entity_poly.pdbx_seq_one_letter_code
_entity_poly.pdbx_strand_id
1 'polypeptide(L)'
;MYKILLTMAILAVSFTLVAEEKGVPVQQGSQLSDKQVVISEIEKSCELNGLANCGCIAESMIPLITDAEASVISSRLKSGELSHENLIPRNRVKFNRAQQICNG
;
A
#
# COMPACT_ATOMS: atom_id res chain seq x y z
N MET A 1 44.03 24.19 24.81
CA MET A 1 43.91 25.11 23.66
C MET A 1 42.57 24.89 22.98
N TYR A 2 42.10 25.94 22.32
CA TYR A 2 40.72 26.31 21.94
C TYR A 2 39.95 25.30 21.05
N LYS A 3 38.64 25.18 21.32
CA LYS A 3 37.58 24.71 20.40
C LYS A 3 37.44 25.66 19.20
N ILE A 4 37.19 25.16 17.98
CA ILE A 4 36.49 25.81 16.82
C ILE A 4 36.21 24.64 15.84
N LEU A 5 34.97 24.12 15.69
CA LEU A 5 33.86 24.61 14.84
C LEU A 5 34.26 24.78 13.36
N LEU A 6 33.74 23.95 12.45
CA LEU A 6 33.09 24.47 11.24
C LEU A 6 32.30 23.38 10.50
N THR A 7 31.00 23.45 10.76
CA THR A 7 29.84 23.06 9.98
C THR A 7 30.06 23.22 8.47
N MET A 8 29.88 22.14 7.71
CA MET A 8 29.77 22.22 6.25
C MET A 8 28.29 22.34 5.89
N ALA A 9 27.90 23.55 5.52
CA ALA A 9 26.59 23.89 4.99
C ALA A 9 26.43 23.26 3.61
N ILE A 10 25.48 22.34 3.45
CA ILE A 10 25.03 21.93 2.12
C ILE A 10 23.85 22.83 1.74
N LEU A 11 24.02 23.45 0.59
CA LEU A 11 23.19 24.49 0.01
C LEU A 11 21.71 24.09 -0.04
N ALA A 12 20.90 24.95 0.57
CA ALA A 12 19.48 25.06 0.28
C ALA A 12 19.31 25.44 -1.20
N VAL A 13 18.72 24.54 -1.98
CA VAL A 13 18.09 24.91 -3.26
C VAL A 13 16.77 25.58 -2.90
N SER A 14 16.81 26.90 -2.86
CA SER A 14 15.64 27.77 -2.79
C SER A 14 14.79 27.57 -4.04
N PHE A 15 13.60 26.99 -3.90
CA PHE A 15 12.50 27.24 -4.83
C PHE A 15 11.56 28.27 -4.22
N THR A 16 11.31 29.28 -5.03
CA THR A 16 10.63 30.54 -4.72
C THR A 16 9.15 30.36 -4.43
N LEU A 17 8.73 31.03 -3.35
CA LEU A 17 7.43 31.68 -3.14
C LEU A 17 6.44 31.57 -4.32
N VAL A 18 5.33 30.86 -4.10
CA VAL A 18 4.02 31.28 -4.60
C VAL A 18 3.17 31.57 -3.37
N ALA A 19 2.50 32.72 -3.44
CA ALA A 19 1.88 33.48 -2.37
C ALA A 19 0.93 32.67 -1.47
N GLU A 20 0.91 33.10 -0.20
CA GLU A 20 -0.05 32.74 0.84
C GLU A 20 -1.50 32.70 0.34
N GLU A 21 -2.12 31.53 0.40
CA GLU A 21 -3.46 31.40 0.98
C GLU A 21 -3.46 30.17 1.89
N LYS A 22 -3.52 30.45 3.20
CA LYS A 22 -3.91 29.59 4.32
C LYS A 22 -3.95 28.06 4.08
N GLY A 23 -3.05 27.36 4.76
CA GLY A 23 -3.40 26.12 5.46
C GLY A 23 -2.82 24.82 4.89
N VAL A 24 -1.84 24.31 5.64
CA VAL A 24 -1.36 22.91 5.68
C VAL A 24 -0.45 22.48 4.52
N PRO A 25 0.84 22.16 4.78
CA PRO A 25 1.66 21.49 3.80
C PRO A 25 1.11 20.07 3.58
N VAL A 26 0.56 19.81 2.40
CA VAL A 26 0.30 18.44 1.96
C VAL A 26 1.66 17.78 1.70
N GLN A 27 2.23 17.19 2.75
CA GLN A 27 3.19 16.09 2.60
C GLN A 27 2.44 14.97 1.87
N GLN A 28 2.51 14.98 0.54
CA GLN A 28 2.10 13.86 -0.29
C GLN A 28 3.21 12.80 -0.23
N GLY A 29 3.43 12.24 0.96
CA GLY A 29 3.86 10.86 1.04
C GLY A 29 2.70 10.07 0.45
N SER A 30 2.86 9.60 -0.78
CA SER A 30 1.79 8.96 -1.55
C SER A 30 1.19 7.82 -0.72
N GLN A 31 0.07 8.09 -0.04
CA GLN A 31 -0.70 7.04 0.64
C GLN A 31 -1.16 6.12 -0.48
N LEU A 32 -0.62 4.90 -0.50
CA LEU A 32 -1.11 3.84 -1.38
C LEU A 32 -2.63 3.78 -1.27
N SER A 33 -3.31 3.71 -2.40
CA SER A 33 -4.77 3.62 -2.40
C SER A 33 -5.19 2.35 -1.64
N ASP A 34 -6.40 2.36 -1.07
CA ASP A 34 -6.91 1.19 -0.34
C ASP A 34 -6.88 -0.07 -1.20
N LYS A 35 -7.11 0.06 -2.52
CA LYS A 35 -6.90 -1.04 -3.48
C LYS A 35 -5.45 -1.51 -3.49
N GLN A 36 -4.47 -0.63 -3.67
CA GLN A 36 -3.06 -1.03 -3.68
C GLN A 36 -2.62 -1.71 -2.39
N VAL A 37 -3.10 -1.22 -1.23
CA VAL A 37 -2.84 -1.86 0.07
C VAL A 37 -3.40 -3.28 0.08
N VAL A 38 -4.68 -3.44 -0.27
CA VAL A 38 -5.33 -4.76 -0.28
C VAL A 38 -4.64 -5.73 -1.25
N ILE A 39 -4.23 -5.27 -2.42
CA ILE A 39 -3.56 -6.09 -3.43
C ILE A 39 -2.20 -6.57 -2.93
N SER A 40 -1.40 -5.68 -2.34
CA SER A 40 -0.11 -6.06 -1.74
C SER A 40 -0.26 -7.05 -0.59
N GLU A 41 -1.28 -6.86 0.26
CA GLU A 41 -1.51 -7.77 1.40
C GLU A 41 -2.03 -9.14 0.93
N ILE A 42 -2.80 -9.19 -0.15
CA ILE A 42 -3.24 -10.45 -0.79
C ILE A 42 -2.04 -11.18 -1.41
N GLU A 43 -1.13 -10.46 -2.07
CA GLU A 43 0.10 -11.03 -2.62
C GLU A 43 0.95 -11.68 -1.51
N LYS A 44 1.22 -10.96 -0.42
CA LYS A 44 1.94 -11.51 0.74
C LYS A 44 1.22 -12.70 1.36
N SER A 45 -0.10 -12.62 1.52
CA SER A 45 -0.90 -13.74 2.05
C SER A 45 -0.78 -14.97 1.14
N CYS A 46 -0.77 -14.78 -0.17
CA CYS A 46 -0.58 -15.85 -1.15
C CYS A 46 0.80 -16.51 -1.02
N GLU A 47 1.87 -15.70 -0.92
CA GLU A 47 3.25 -16.18 -0.74
C GLU A 47 3.41 -16.96 0.57
N LEU A 48 2.84 -16.46 1.66
CA LEU A 48 2.85 -17.12 2.97
C LEU A 48 2.12 -18.46 2.97
N ASN A 49 1.13 -18.64 2.08
CA ASN A 49 0.43 -19.90 1.88
C ASN A 49 1.15 -20.84 0.89
N GLY A 50 2.32 -20.46 0.37
CA GLY A 50 3.10 -21.27 -0.56
C GLY A 50 2.42 -21.46 -1.92
N LEU A 51 1.55 -20.53 -2.32
CA LEU A 51 0.85 -20.59 -3.60
C LEU A 51 1.76 -20.04 -4.73
N ALA A 52 1.57 -20.55 -5.94
CA ALA A 52 2.25 -20.05 -7.14
C ALA A 52 1.47 -18.88 -7.76
N ASN A 53 2.13 -18.10 -8.63
CA ASN A 53 1.54 -17.02 -9.42
C ASN A 53 0.92 -15.87 -8.58
N CYS A 54 1.46 -15.60 -7.38
CA CYS A 54 0.88 -14.63 -6.44
C CYS A 54 0.74 -13.21 -7.00
N GLY A 55 1.71 -12.72 -7.77
CA GLY A 55 1.60 -11.43 -8.45
C GLY A 55 0.42 -11.39 -9.44
N CYS A 56 0.28 -12.42 -10.29
CA CYS A 56 -0.86 -12.53 -11.20
C CYS A 56 -2.19 -12.60 -10.46
N ILE A 57 -2.26 -13.38 -9.38
CA ILE A 57 -3.48 -13.53 -8.57
C ILE A 57 -3.85 -12.19 -7.94
N ALA A 58 -2.87 -11.48 -7.36
CA ALA A 58 -3.06 -10.17 -6.78
C ALA A 58 -3.57 -9.17 -7.83
N GLU A 59 -2.94 -9.06 -8.99
CA GLU A 59 -3.41 -8.17 -10.08
C GLU A 59 -4.80 -8.54 -10.59
N SER A 60 -5.09 -9.83 -10.74
CA SER A 60 -6.40 -10.33 -11.19
C SER A 60 -7.51 -10.07 -10.17
N MET A 61 -7.16 -9.75 -8.92
CA MET A 61 -8.13 -9.32 -7.91
C MET A 61 -8.52 -7.84 -8.02
N ILE A 62 -7.74 -6.99 -8.69
CA ILE A 62 -8.06 -5.56 -8.89
C ILE A 62 -9.46 -5.35 -9.47
N PRO A 63 -9.86 -5.98 -10.60
CA PRO A 63 -11.20 -5.80 -11.16
C PRO A 63 -12.29 -6.53 -10.36
N LEU A 64 -11.94 -7.43 -9.43
CA LEU A 64 -12.87 -8.23 -8.63
C LEU A 64 -13.22 -7.58 -7.29
N ILE A 65 -12.49 -6.54 -6.89
CA ILE A 65 -12.69 -5.80 -5.64
C ILE A 65 -13.13 -4.37 -5.98
N THR A 66 -14.30 -3.97 -5.50
CA THR A 66 -14.76 -2.57 -5.61
C THR A 66 -13.97 -1.65 -4.68
N ASP A 67 -13.94 -0.33 -4.95
CA ASP A 67 -13.23 0.62 -4.07
C ASP A 67 -13.78 0.62 -2.63
N ALA A 68 -15.10 0.46 -2.47
CA ALA A 68 -15.74 0.35 -1.16
C ALA A 68 -15.28 -0.91 -0.40
N GLU A 69 -15.22 -2.05 -1.09
CA GLU A 69 -14.73 -3.30 -0.48
C GLU A 69 -13.24 -3.21 -0.13
N ALA A 70 -12.42 -2.61 -1.01
CA ALA A 70 -11.01 -2.39 -0.74
C ALA A 70 -10.81 -1.54 0.52
N SER A 71 -11.62 -0.49 0.70
CA SER A 71 -11.56 0.35 1.90
C SER A 71 -11.96 -0.41 3.17
N VAL A 72 -12.99 -1.25 3.11
CA VAL A 72 -13.39 -2.11 4.25
C VAL A 72 -12.29 -3.12 4.59
N ILE A 73 -11.69 -3.77 3.58
CA ILE A 73 -10.62 -4.74 3.80
C ILE A 73 -9.37 -4.05 4.36
N SER A 74 -8.96 -2.91 3.79
CA SER A 74 -7.86 -2.06 4.27
C SER A 74 -8.07 -1.63 5.73
N SER A 75 -9.28 -1.19 6.07
CA SER A 75 -9.64 -0.82 7.44
C SER A 75 -9.52 -1.99 8.42
N ARG A 76 -10.00 -3.18 8.03
CA ARG A 76 -9.91 -4.40 8.86
C ARG A 76 -8.49 -4.94 9.01
N LEU A 77 -7.64 -4.78 7.99
CA LEU A 77 -6.21 -5.08 8.08
C LEU A 77 -5.52 -4.15 9.07
N LYS A 78 -5.81 -2.84 9.01
CA LYS A 78 -5.27 -1.84 9.94
C LYS A 78 -5.75 -2.04 11.38
N SER A 79 -6.97 -2.53 11.59
CA SER A 79 -7.49 -2.84 12.93
C SER A 79 -7.05 -4.20 13.49
N GLY A 80 -6.42 -5.06 12.67
CA GLY A 80 -6.03 -6.41 13.05
C GLY A 80 -7.17 -7.43 13.08
N GLU A 81 -8.39 -7.04 12.70
CA GLU A 81 -9.51 -7.97 12.49
C GLU A 81 -9.26 -8.93 11.31
N LEU A 82 -8.51 -8.45 10.32
CA LEU A 82 -7.97 -9.23 9.23
C LEU A 82 -6.46 -9.35 9.35
N SER A 83 -5.94 -10.52 9.01
CA SER A 83 -4.52 -10.84 8.98
C SER A 83 -4.19 -11.62 7.71
N HIS A 84 -2.90 -11.79 7.43
CA HIS A 84 -2.43 -12.58 6.29
C HIS A 84 -2.94 -14.04 6.31
N GLU A 85 -3.23 -14.60 7.48
CA GLU A 85 -3.73 -15.98 7.62
C GLU A 85 -5.20 -16.10 7.21
N ASN A 86 -5.99 -15.04 7.38
CA ASN A 86 -7.44 -15.07 7.17
C ASN A 86 -7.92 -14.22 5.98
N LEU A 87 -7.03 -13.43 5.36
CA LEU A 87 -7.33 -12.57 4.21
C LEU A 87 -7.84 -13.36 3.00
N ILE A 88 -7.15 -14.44 2.61
CA ILE A 88 -7.58 -15.32 1.53
C ILE A 88 -8.88 -16.07 1.89
N PRO A 89 -8.99 -16.77 3.04
CA PRO A 89 -10.23 -17.43 3.44
C PRO A 89 -11.45 -16.50 3.47
N ARG A 90 -11.30 -15.26 3.95
CA ARG A 90 -12.38 -14.25 3.98
C ARG A 90 -12.79 -13.76 2.59
N ASN A 91 -11.89 -13.84 1.60
CA ASN A 91 -12.12 -13.40 0.23
C ASN A 91 -12.09 -14.55 -0.79
N ARG A 92 -12.30 -15.79 -0.33
CA ARG A 92 -12.01 -17.03 -1.07
C ARG A 92 -12.67 -17.09 -2.45
N VAL A 93 -13.90 -16.60 -2.59
CA VAL A 93 -14.61 -16.63 -3.88
C VAL A 93 -13.87 -15.80 -4.94
N LYS A 94 -13.45 -14.59 -4.59
CA LYS A 94 -12.72 -13.70 -5.50
C LYS A 94 -11.29 -14.20 -5.71
N PHE A 95 -10.66 -14.70 -4.67
CA PHE A 95 -9.32 -15.29 -4.75
C PHE A 95 -9.28 -16.50 -5.69
N ASN A 96 -10.23 -17.44 -5.55
CA ASN A 96 -10.34 -18.60 -6.43
C ASN A 96 -10.58 -18.18 -7.88
N ARG A 97 -11.38 -17.13 -8.12
CA ARG A 97 -11.61 -16.61 -9.46
C ARG A 97 -10.35 -16.00 -10.06
N ALA A 98 -9.60 -15.21 -9.29
CA ALA A 98 -8.30 -14.69 -9.71
C ALA A 98 -7.30 -15.83 -9.99
N GLN A 99 -7.28 -16.85 -9.14
CA GLN A 99 -6.44 -18.04 -9.34
C GLN A 99 -6.80 -18.81 -10.62
N GLN A 100 -8.09 -18.95 -10.94
CA GLN A 100 -8.52 -19.56 -12.20
C GLN A 100 -8.07 -18.77 -13.43
N ILE A 101 -8.04 -17.44 -13.35
CA ILE A 101 -7.53 -16.57 -14.43
C ILE A 101 -6.03 -16.80 -14.64
N CYS A 102 -5.26 -16.98 -13.57
CA CYS A 102 -3.80 -17.13 -13.63
C CYS A 102 -3.30 -18.54 -13.93
N ASN A 103 -4.10 -19.57 -13.67
CA ASN A 103 -3.75 -20.98 -13.88
C ASN A 103 -4.46 -21.59 -15.11
N GLY A 104 -5.17 -20.77 -15.89
CA GLY A 104 -5.93 -21.17 -17.07
C GLY A 104 -5.06 -21.58 -18.25
#